data_AF-A0A3L7VRK1-F1
#
_entry.id   AF-A0A3L7VRK1-F1
#
_cell.length_a   1.000
_cell.length_b   1.000
_cell.length_c   1.000
_cell.angle_alpha   90.00
_cell.angle_beta   90.00
_cell.angle_gamma   90.00
#
_symmetry.space_group_name_H-M   'P 1'
#
loop_
_entity.id
_entity.type
_entity.pdbx_description
1 polymer ?
#
loop_
_entity_poly.entity_id
_entity_poly.type
_entity_poly.pdbx_seq_one_letter_code
_entity_poly.pdbx_strand_id
1 'polypeptide(L)'
;MFHDHNCRLATGKLLVSANHNSEIPTSSVRAAKFHRKSVTSIGTFLGLAATVVFYLIAPVVAKYFSGGPQFLYRYFCSHPIEYVTSGLFFVGMAILAVKWKELPTDRAVIANVKELAATAQWVQGEAGSGAVQSLTAWQADPHREVWQGTSMWHRVQDVLHYVNAGRKDGLEDHLKYLADLSVDRLIQSFSLIRTVTWAVPIMGFLGTVVGITLAIANVTPEQLDSSLPEVTAGLAVAFDTTAQALTMSMLLVFATYLVERDEQAVLNDVEQFGIDSLVPFISQSAAAEPESGFPALANWTAEILTQQTESWNRHLTAMQSGWAETLNFQTDSLAQALSDETTATLQSHRHAADTARDQYAATLQQSSQMFVQQMQQTMFAFLDRVDLWQNAMRESSLASAGQAEELHRLGRTMLQLTEAEQKLVQLQETLNENLQTLQMVATLEQTVQSLNAAVSILTSKSYMRAAA
;
A
#
# COMPACT_ATOMS: atom_id res chain seq x y z
N MET A 1 75.51 37.24 -25.09
CA MET A 1 76.31 36.14 -25.67
C MET A 1 75.32 35.12 -26.20
N PHE A 2 75.08 35.12 -27.53
CA PHE A 2 74.00 34.37 -28.23
C PHE A 2 72.58 34.85 -27.83
N HIS A 3 71.65 35.17 -28.75
CA HIS A 3 70.96 34.35 -29.78
C HIS A 3 70.08 33.25 -29.14
N ASP A 4 68.77 33.10 -29.37
CA ASP A 4 67.71 33.94 -30.00
C ASP A 4 66.32 33.30 -29.62
N HIS A 5 65.09 33.61 -30.09
CA HIS A 5 64.59 34.41 -31.21
C HIS A 5 63.15 34.99 -31.01
N ASN A 6 62.56 35.48 -32.11
CA ASN A 6 61.18 35.99 -32.35
C ASN A 6 60.06 35.39 -31.49
N CYS A 7 59.11 36.14 -30.89
CA CYS A 7 58.72 37.57 -30.94
C CYS A 7 57.84 38.06 -32.13
N ARG A 8 56.60 38.48 -31.78
CA ARG A 8 55.75 39.57 -32.34
C ARG A 8 54.89 39.45 -33.64
N LEU A 9 53.59 39.71 -33.42
CA LEU A 9 52.68 40.68 -34.09
C LEU A 9 52.10 40.46 -35.52
N ALA A 10 50.78 40.22 -35.53
CA ALA A 10 49.72 41.00 -36.20
C ALA A 10 49.70 41.19 -37.75
N THR A 11 48.78 40.48 -38.41
CA THR A 11 48.01 40.83 -39.64
C THR A 11 46.94 39.73 -39.88
N GLY A 12 45.89 39.85 -40.70
CA GLY A 12 45.42 41.03 -41.45
C GLY A 12 44.48 40.73 -42.64
N LYS A 13 43.32 40.07 -42.43
CA LYS A 13 42.24 39.76 -43.43
C LYS A 13 42.59 38.82 -44.61
N LEU A 14 41.73 37.82 -44.90
CA LEU A 14 40.81 37.83 -46.08
C LEU A 14 39.86 36.61 -46.15
N LEU A 15 38.78 36.82 -46.91
CA LEU A 15 37.53 36.07 -47.11
C LEU A 15 37.60 34.58 -47.53
N VAL A 16 36.61 33.78 -47.07
CA VAL A 16 35.72 32.82 -47.79
C VAL A 16 34.80 32.19 -46.71
N SER A 17 33.49 31.92 -46.86
CA SER A 17 32.40 32.48 -47.69
C SER A 17 31.07 32.16 -46.96
N ALA A 18 29.96 32.85 -47.26
CA ALA A 18 28.69 32.68 -46.54
C ALA A 18 27.68 31.78 -47.29
N ASN A 19 27.45 30.58 -46.75
CA ASN A 19 26.24 29.75 -46.89
C ASN A 19 26.42 28.49 -46.00
N HIS A 20 25.40 27.80 -45.50
CA HIS A 20 23.96 27.86 -45.78
C HIS A 20 23.15 27.61 -44.49
N ASN A 21 21.94 28.16 -44.35
CA ASN A 21 21.07 27.84 -43.21
C ASN A 21 20.52 26.41 -43.34
N SER A 22 20.69 25.61 -42.30
CA SER A 22 19.98 24.35 -42.08
C SER A 22 19.12 24.41 -40.82
N GLU A 23 18.29 25.46 -40.73
CA GLU A 23 17.26 25.55 -39.69
C GLU A 23 16.25 24.41 -39.86
N ILE A 24 16.37 23.37 -39.01
CA ILE A 24 15.38 22.31 -38.91
C ILE A 24 14.04 22.97 -38.52
N PRO A 25 12.95 22.82 -39.31
CA PRO A 25 11.73 23.58 -39.12
C PRO A 25 11.07 23.22 -37.78
N THR A 26 11.19 24.12 -36.80
CA THR A 26 10.68 23.92 -35.43
C THR A 26 9.15 23.87 -35.34
N SER A 27 8.44 24.01 -36.47
CA SER A 27 6.98 23.91 -36.59
C SER A 27 6.46 22.49 -36.39
N SER A 28 7.04 21.47 -37.03
CA SER A 28 6.53 20.08 -36.97
C SER A 28 6.55 19.50 -35.56
N VAL A 29 7.69 19.63 -34.88
CA VAL A 29 7.91 19.24 -33.48
C VAL A 29 6.96 19.98 -32.52
N ARG A 30 6.50 21.19 -32.88
CA ARG A 30 5.60 22.02 -32.08
C ARG A 30 4.12 21.70 -32.33
N ALA A 31 3.75 21.39 -33.56
CA ALA A 31 2.40 20.96 -33.96
C ALA A 31 2.03 19.60 -33.35
N ALA A 32 2.88 18.58 -33.50
CA ALA A 32 2.67 17.26 -32.91
C ALA A 32 2.53 17.31 -31.38
N LYS A 33 3.25 18.24 -30.72
CA LYS A 33 3.15 18.50 -29.27
C LYS A 33 1.85 19.20 -28.85
N PHE A 34 1.17 19.87 -29.76
CA PHE A 34 -0.08 20.58 -29.50
C PHE A 34 -1.27 19.63 -29.60
N HIS A 35 -1.39 18.88 -30.70
CA HIS A 35 -2.54 18.01 -30.93
C HIS A 35 -2.57 16.83 -29.95
N ARG A 36 -1.41 16.21 -29.67
CA ARG A 36 -1.33 15.01 -28.80
C ARG A 36 -1.53 15.31 -27.32
N LYS A 37 -1.24 16.53 -26.86
CA LYS A 37 -1.64 16.99 -25.51
C LYS A 37 -3.15 17.01 -25.34
N SER A 38 -3.91 17.22 -26.42
CA SER A 38 -5.37 17.25 -26.41
C SER A 38 -5.94 15.90 -25.95
N VAL A 39 -5.58 14.79 -26.60
CA VAL A 39 -6.15 13.45 -26.34
C VAL A 39 -6.08 13.05 -24.87
N THR A 40 -4.88 13.09 -24.26
CA THR A 40 -4.70 12.71 -22.86
C THR A 40 -5.34 13.71 -21.90
N SER A 41 -5.30 15.02 -22.19
CA SER A 41 -5.89 16.06 -21.32
C SER A 41 -7.42 16.12 -21.41
N ILE A 42 -8.00 15.77 -22.56
CA ILE A 42 -9.44 15.58 -22.74
C ILE A 42 -9.86 14.31 -22.00
N GLY A 43 -9.12 13.21 -22.15
CA GLY A 43 -9.41 11.95 -21.47
C GLY A 43 -9.39 12.07 -19.94
N THR A 44 -8.41 12.78 -19.35
CA THR A 44 -8.40 13.03 -17.89
C THR A 44 -9.55 13.94 -17.45
N PHE A 45 -9.83 15.02 -18.17
CA PHE A 45 -10.96 15.92 -17.86
C PHE A 45 -12.31 15.20 -17.98
N LEU A 46 -12.50 14.41 -19.05
CA LEU A 46 -13.68 13.59 -19.28
C LEU A 46 -13.83 12.52 -18.18
N GLY A 47 -12.74 11.94 -17.70
CA GLY A 47 -12.75 10.96 -16.61
C GLY A 47 -13.11 11.55 -15.25
N LEU A 48 -12.60 12.74 -14.93
CA LEU A 48 -13.00 13.49 -13.73
C LEU A 48 -14.48 13.90 -13.81
N ALA A 49 -14.94 14.39 -14.96
CA ALA A 49 -16.35 14.69 -15.20
C ALA A 49 -17.23 13.43 -15.10
N ALA A 50 -16.80 12.30 -15.67
CA ALA A 50 -17.49 11.01 -15.59
C ALA A 50 -17.57 10.49 -14.14
N THR A 51 -16.54 10.73 -13.32
CA THR A 51 -16.55 10.41 -11.88
C THR A 51 -17.64 11.22 -11.15
N VAL A 52 -17.72 12.53 -11.39
CA VAL A 52 -18.76 13.39 -10.80
C VAL A 52 -20.15 12.97 -11.29
N VAL A 53 -20.32 12.73 -12.59
CA VAL A 53 -21.58 12.28 -13.19
C VAL A 53 -22.00 10.91 -12.64
N PHE A 54 -21.07 9.98 -12.43
CA PHE A 54 -21.32 8.70 -11.79
C PHE A 54 -21.86 8.89 -10.37
N TYR A 55 -21.20 9.68 -9.52
CA TYR A 55 -21.67 9.90 -8.15
C TYR A 55 -22.98 10.69 -8.04
N LEU A 56 -23.35 11.47 -9.07
CA LEU A 56 -24.67 12.12 -9.15
C LEU A 56 -25.78 11.16 -9.63
N ILE A 57 -25.49 10.29 -10.60
CA ILE A 57 -26.49 9.42 -11.26
C ILE A 57 -26.66 8.07 -10.55
N ALA A 58 -25.58 7.48 -10.03
CA ALA A 58 -25.61 6.16 -9.41
C ALA A 58 -26.61 6.06 -8.23
N PRO A 59 -26.75 7.05 -7.33
CA PRO A 59 -27.77 7.01 -6.27
C PRO A 59 -29.22 7.06 -6.78
N VAL A 60 -29.45 7.51 -8.01
CA VAL A 60 -30.76 7.47 -8.67
C VAL A 60 -30.97 6.10 -9.32
N VAL A 61 -30.01 5.62 -10.11
CA VAL A 61 -30.06 4.32 -10.78
C VAL A 61 -30.17 3.17 -9.77
N ALA A 62 -29.43 3.25 -8.66
CA ALA A 62 -29.43 2.25 -7.59
C ALA A 62 -30.83 1.98 -7.02
N LYS A 63 -31.75 2.96 -7.02
CA LYS A 63 -33.12 2.79 -6.50
C LYS A 63 -34.00 1.86 -7.34
N TYR A 64 -33.63 1.62 -8.60
CA TYR A 64 -34.35 0.72 -9.50
C TYR A 64 -33.93 -0.76 -9.34
N PHE A 65 -32.87 -1.03 -8.57
CA PHE A 65 -32.38 -2.39 -8.31
C PHE A 65 -32.62 -2.79 -6.85
N SER A 66 -33.15 -3.98 -6.62
CA SER A 66 -33.31 -4.57 -5.29
C SER A 66 -31.94 -4.72 -4.60
N GLY A 67 -31.73 -3.99 -3.49
CA GLY A 67 -30.44 -3.93 -2.78
C GLY A 67 -29.42 -2.94 -3.38
N GLY A 68 -29.72 -2.31 -4.52
CA GLY A 68 -28.83 -1.38 -5.22
C GLY A 68 -28.26 -0.24 -4.36
N PRO A 69 -29.05 0.43 -3.48
CA PRO A 69 -28.52 1.52 -2.65
C PRO A 69 -27.52 1.03 -1.58
N GLN A 70 -27.72 -0.20 -1.08
CA GLN A 70 -26.82 -0.84 -0.12
C GLN A 70 -25.52 -1.27 -0.80
N PHE A 71 -25.60 -1.84 -2.00
CA PHE A 71 -24.44 -2.17 -2.83
C PHE A 71 -23.61 -0.93 -3.19
N LEU A 72 -24.26 0.15 -3.63
CA LEU A 72 -23.57 1.40 -3.97
C LEU A 72 -22.88 2.01 -2.74
N TYR A 73 -23.57 2.06 -1.60
CA TYR A 73 -22.97 2.55 -0.35
C TYR A 73 -21.75 1.71 0.06
N ARG A 74 -21.87 0.38 -0.01
CA ARG A 74 -20.84 -0.58 0.43
C ARG A 74 -19.56 -0.58 -0.42
N TYR A 75 -19.66 -0.33 -1.73
CA TYR A 75 -18.52 -0.45 -2.66
C TYR A 75 -18.05 0.85 -3.31
N PHE A 76 -18.74 1.97 -3.10
CA PHE A 76 -18.36 3.26 -3.72
C PHE A 76 -18.40 4.45 -2.77
N CYS A 77 -18.99 4.31 -1.58
CA CYS A 77 -19.19 5.40 -0.62
C CYS A 77 -18.81 5.07 0.83
N SER A 78 -18.27 3.87 1.12
CA SER A 78 -18.01 3.42 2.48
C SER A 78 -16.74 4.04 3.07
N HIS A 79 -15.73 4.27 2.22
CA HIS A 79 -14.41 4.73 2.63
C HIS A 79 -13.76 5.65 1.57
N PRO A 80 -12.98 6.70 1.95
CA PRO A 80 -12.33 7.62 0.99
C PRO A 80 -11.48 6.94 -0.11
N ILE A 81 -10.92 5.77 0.19
CA ILE A 81 -10.15 4.96 -0.78
C ILE A 81 -11.02 4.50 -1.96
N GLU A 82 -12.31 4.22 -1.76
CA GLU A 82 -13.22 3.78 -2.83
C GLU A 82 -13.48 4.90 -3.84
N TYR A 83 -13.59 6.15 -3.36
CA TYR A 83 -13.73 7.33 -4.20
C TYR A 83 -12.48 7.59 -5.06
N VAL A 84 -11.29 7.49 -4.47
CA VAL A 84 -10.02 7.65 -5.19
C VAL A 84 -9.83 6.52 -6.22
N THR A 85 -10.13 5.28 -5.84
CA THR A 85 -10.02 4.11 -6.72
C THR A 85 -11.01 4.21 -7.90
N SER A 86 -12.26 4.61 -7.63
CA SER A 86 -13.27 4.87 -8.66
C SER A 86 -12.85 5.99 -9.61
N GLY A 87 -12.33 7.11 -9.08
CA GLY A 87 -11.86 8.24 -9.88
C GLY A 87 -10.69 7.87 -10.80
N LEU A 88 -9.72 7.11 -10.27
CA LEU A 88 -8.62 6.55 -11.06
C LEU A 88 -9.15 5.63 -12.18
N PHE A 89 -10.08 4.72 -11.86
CA PHE A 89 -10.70 3.84 -12.85
C PHE A 89 -11.43 4.62 -13.96
N PHE A 90 -12.28 5.60 -13.61
CA PHE A 90 -12.98 6.41 -14.61
C PHE A 90 -12.04 7.27 -15.46
N VAL A 91 -10.92 7.77 -14.91
CA VAL A 91 -9.87 8.45 -15.69
C VAL A 91 -9.18 7.50 -16.66
N GLY A 92 -8.80 6.30 -16.24
CA GLY A 92 -8.23 5.28 -17.13
C GLY A 92 -9.18 4.90 -18.27
N MET A 93 -10.43 4.56 -17.92
CA MET A 93 -11.48 4.20 -18.89
C MET A 93 -11.84 5.33 -19.83
N ALA A 94 -11.84 6.60 -19.38
CA ALA A 94 -12.13 7.74 -20.24
C ALA A 94 -11.04 7.98 -21.29
N ILE A 95 -9.75 7.87 -20.92
CA ILE A 95 -8.64 8.02 -21.88
C ILE A 95 -8.69 6.88 -22.93
N LEU A 96 -8.93 5.64 -22.48
CA LEU A 96 -9.13 4.49 -23.38
C LEU A 96 -10.34 4.68 -24.31
N ALA A 97 -11.44 5.25 -23.82
CA ALA A 97 -12.64 5.52 -24.62
C ALA A 97 -12.47 6.68 -25.61
N VAL A 98 -11.54 7.62 -25.39
CA VAL A 98 -11.15 8.61 -26.40
C VAL A 98 -10.29 7.94 -27.47
N LYS A 99 -9.21 7.24 -27.08
CA LYS A 99 -8.34 6.48 -28.00
C LYS A 99 -9.12 5.51 -28.90
N TRP A 100 -10.06 4.74 -28.33
CA TRP A 100 -10.94 3.85 -29.09
C TRP A 100 -11.70 4.59 -30.19
N LYS A 101 -12.18 5.81 -29.94
CA LYS A 101 -12.94 6.61 -30.92
C LYS A 101 -12.07 7.20 -32.03
N GLU A 102 -10.75 7.24 -31.87
CA GLU A 102 -9.82 7.71 -32.91
C GLU A 102 -9.46 6.59 -33.90
N LEU A 103 -9.47 5.32 -33.47
CA LEU A 103 -9.17 4.14 -34.30
C LEU A 103 -9.96 4.04 -35.62
N PRO A 104 -11.29 4.30 -35.69
CA PRO A 104 -12.03 4.24 -36.95
C PRO A 104 -11.58 5.32 -37.94
N THR A 105 -11.16 6.49 -37.44
CA THR A 105 -10.63 7.58 -38.27
C THR A 105 -9.26 7.22 -38.82
N ASP A 106 -8.32 6.73 -37.98
CA ASP A 106 -7.00 6.27 -38.45
C ASP A 106 -7.16 5.16 -39.51
N ARG A 107 -8.04 4.16 -39.29
CA ARG A 107 -8.33 3.10 -40.27
C ARG A 107 -8.93 3.64 -41.57
N ALA A 108 -9.82 4.63 -41.51
CA ALA A 108 -10.42 5.25 -42.69
C ALA A 108 -9.38 6.05 -43.51
N VAL A 109 -8.46 6.76 -42.84
CA VAL A 109 -7.35 7.46 -43.51
C VAL A 109 -6.43 6.46 -44.22
N ILE A 110 -6.04 5.38 -43.54
CA ILE A 110 -5.19 4.33 -44.14
C ILE A 110 -5.88 3.70 -45.35
N ALA A 111 -7.18 3.38 -45.26
CA ALA A 111 -7.95 2.85 -46.37
C ALA A 111 -7.98 3.82 -47.57
N ASN A 112 -8.18 5.12 -47.34
CA ASN A 112 -8.20 6.10 -48.43
C ASN A 112 -6.83 6.34 -49.09
N VAL A 113 -5.72 6.25 -48.34
CA VAL A 113 -4.38 6.32 -48.96
C VAL A 113 -4.05 5.03 -49.73
N LYS A 114 -4.47 3.85 -49.22
CA LYS A 114 -4.36 2.59 -49.96
C LYS A 114 -5.19 2.61 -51.27
N GLU A 115 -6.38 3.21 -51.23
CA GLU A 115 -7.23 3.45 -52.41
C GLU A 115 -6.58 4.44 -53.40
N LEU A 116 -5.95 5.52 -52.93
CA LEU A 116 -5.19 6.46 -53.77
C LEU A 116 -4.05 5.73 -54.49
N ALA A 117 -3.24 4.96 -53.76
CA ALA A 117 -2.09 4.24 -54.31
C ALA A 117 -2.48 3.20 -55.37
N ALA A 118 -3.62 2.51 -55.16
CA ALA A 118 -4.19 1.60 -56.15
C ALA A 118 -4.73 2.35 -57.39
N THR A 119 -5.48 3.43 -57.18
CA THR A 119 -6.08 4.25 -58.26
C THR A 119 -5.02 4.94 -59.12
N ALA A 120 -3.94 5.43 -58.51
CA ALA A 120 -2.80 6.04 -59.17
C ALA A 120 -1.74 5.01 -59.61
N GLN A 121 -2.05 3.71 -59.54
CA GLN A 121 -1.25 2.60 -60.09
C GLN A 121 0.23 2.58 -59.67
N TRP A 122 0.56 2.89 -58.41
CA TRP A 122 1.94 2.92 -57.90
C TRP A 122 2.68 1.56 -57.93
N VAL A 123 2.01 0.50 -58.38
CA VAL A 123 2.57 -0.85 -58.58
C VAL A 123 3.05 -1.06 -60.04
N GLN A 124 2.70 -0.18 -60.99
CA GLN A 124 2.90 -0.41 -62.44
C GLN A 124 3.86 0.59 -63.15
N GLY A 125 4.63 1.36 -62.38
CA GLY A 125 5.92 1.92 -62.86
C GLY A 125 5.89 3.22 -63.69
N GLU A 126 4.75 3.87 -63.89
CA GLU A 126 4.72 5.17 -64.57
C GLU A 126 5.13 6.33 -63.64
N ALA A 127 6.38 6.79 -63.80
CA ALA A 127 6.95 8.06 -63.32
C ALA A 127 6.76 8.41 -61.83
N GLY A 128 7.80 8.16 -61.02
CA GLY A 128 7.84 8.42 -59.58
C GLY A 128 7.57 9.86 -59.10
N SER A 129 7.51 10.87 -59.99
CA SER A 129 7.00 12.21 -59.67
C SER A 129 5.49 12.21 -59.35
N GLY A 130 4.73 11.29 -59.93
CA GLY A 130 3.27 11.18 -59.75
C GLY A 130 2.83 10.86 -58.33
N ALA A 131 3.59 10.06 -57.57
CA ALA A 131 3.26 9.78 -56.16
C ALA A 131 3.52 11.00 -55.27
N VAL A 132 4.66 11.69 -55.45
CA VAL A 132 4.94 12.92 -54.69
C VAL A 132 3.87 13.98 -54.97
N GLN A 133 3.47 14.15 -56.24
CA GLN A 133 2.43 15.09 -56.63
C GLN A 133 1.04 14.68 -56.12
N SER A 134 0.66 13.41 -56.22
CA SER A 134 -0.66 12.92 -55.77
C SER A 134 -0.79 12.86 -54.25
N LEU A 135 0.28 12.53 -53.51
CA LEU A 135 0.33 12.65 -52.05
C LEU A 135 0.30 14.11 -51.59
N THR A 136 0.99 15.02 -52.29
CA THR A 136 0.92 16.46 -52.01
C THR A 136 -0.50 17.00 -52.26
N ALA A 137 -1.16 16.56 -53.33
CA ALA A 137 -2.55 16.90 -53.60
C ALA A 137 -3.53 16.28 -52.57
N TRP A 138 -3.25 15.05 -52.11
CA TRP A 138 -4.00 14.38 -51.04
C TRP A 138 -3.88 15.12 -49.70
N GLN A 139 -2.73 15.76 -49.41
CA GLN A 139 -2.57 16.65 -48.25
C GLN A 139 -3.09 18.08 -48.46
N ALA A 140 -3.30 18.52 -49.70
CA ALA A 140 -3.77 19.88 -50.00
C ALA A 140 -5.30 20.05 -49.96
N ASP A 141 -6.07 18.97 -49.86
CA ASP A 141 -7.54 18.99 -49.84
C ASP A 141 -8.09 19.54 -48.50
N PRO A 142 -8.79 20.70 -48.50
CA PRO A 142 -9.32 21.31 -47.28
C PRO A 142 -10.34 20.43 -46.53
N HIS A 143 -11.00 19.49 -47.21
CA HIS A 143 -11.97 18.60 -46.56
C HIS A 143 -11.34 17.57 -45.62
N ARG A 144 -10.00 17.50 -45.56
CA ARG A 144 -9.23 16.51 -44.78
C ARG A 144 -8.56 17.10 -43.54
N GLU A 145 -8.95 18.29 -43.09
CA GLU A 145 -8.43 18.91 -41.87
C GLU A 145 -8.58 18.00 -40.63
N VAL A 146 -9.66 17.21 -40.57
CA VAL A 146 -9.91 16.17 -39.54
C VAL A 146 -8.83 15.08 -39.51
N TRP A 147 -8.12 14.83 -40.61
CA TRP A 147 -7.15 13.74 -40.74
C TRP A 147 -5.73 14.14 -40.29
N GLN A 148 -5.48 15.44 -40.06
CA GLN A 148 -4.15 15.96 -39.70
C GLN A 148 -3.59 15.41 -38.38
N GLY A 149 -4.46 14.94 -37.48
CA GLY A 149 -4.06 14.30 -36.22
C GLY A 149 -3.57 12.84 -36.37
N THR A 150 -3.90 12.17 -37.47
CA THR A 150 -3.74 10.70 -37.61
C THR A 150 -2.29 10.25 -37.77
N SER A 151 -2.02 8.99 -37.41
CA SER A 151 -0.68 8.39 -37.54
C SER A 151 -0.21 8.35 -39.00
N MET A 152 -1.14 8.03 -39.91
CA MET A 152 -0.88 7.92 -41.35
C MET A 152 -0.61 9.30 -42.00
N TRP A 153 -1.32 10.35 -41.59
CA TRP A 153 -1.08 11.70 -42.10
C TRP A 153 0.36 12.17 -41.82
N HIS A 154 0.81 12.02 -40.57
CA HIS A 154 2.18 12.38 -40.18
C HIS A 154 3.22 11.57 -40.95
N ARG A 155 2.99 10.25 -41.13
CA ARG A 155 3.88 9.38 -41.94
C ARG A 155 4.04 9.89 -43.38
N VAL A 156 2.95 10.28 -44.03
CA VAL A 156 2.99 10.87 -45.39
C VAL A 156 3.72 12.22 -45.38
N GLN A 157 3.47 13.06 -44.36
CA GLN A 157 4.09 14.39 -44.25
C GLN A 157 5.60 14.30 -44.07
N ASP A 158 6.09 13.42 -43.19
CA ASP A 158 7.51 13.21 -42.94
C ASP A 158 8.23 12.67 -44.20
N VAL A 159 7.61 11.71 -44.90
CA VAL A 159 8.13 11.16 -46.18
C VAL A 159 8.18 12.22 -47.27
N LEU A 160 7.12 13.00 -47.47
CA LEU A 160 7.11 14.10 -48.44
C LEU A 160 8.20 15.14 -48.12
N HIS A 161 8.41 15.47 -46.84
CA HIS A 161 9.50 16.37 -46.43
C HIS A 161 10.89 15.81 -46.74
N TYR A 162 11.11 14.50 -46.54
CA TYR A 162 12.39 13.85 -46.82
C TYR A 162 12.70 13.83 -48.33
N VAL A 163 11.73 13.43 -49.15
CA VAL A 163 11.87 13.31 -50.61
C VAL A 163 12.02 14.69 -51.27
N ASN A 164 11.22 15.68 -50.84
CA ASN A 164 11.34 17.06 -51.34
C ASN A 164 12.64 17.76 -50.90
N ALA A 165 13.34 17.24 -49.87
CA ALA A 165 14.69 17.68 -49.51
C ALA A 165 15.79 17.07 -50.40
N GLY A 166 15.44 16.41 -51.50
CA GLY A 166 16.37 15.88 -52.50
C GLY A 166 17.03 14.55 -52.12
N ARG A 167 16.62 13.91 -51.01
CA ARG A 167 17.15 12.62 -50.57
C ARG A 167 16.19 11.51 -51.02
N LYS A 168 16.60 10.72 -52.01
CA LYS A 168 15.88 9.52 -52.46
C LYS A 168 16.54 8.25 -51.91
N ASP A 169 17.85 8.17 -52.04
CA ASP A 169 18.66 7.07 -51.50
C ASP A 169 18.60 7.10 -49.96
N GLY A 170 18.28 5.96 -49.33
CA GLY A 170 18.08 5.85 -47.88
C GLY A 170 16.66 6.09 -47.37
N LEU A 171 15.65 6.15 -48.25
CA LEU A 171 14.24 6.24 -47.83
C LEU A 171 13.82 5.05 -46.94
N GLU A 172 14.30 3.84 -47.20
CA GLU A 172 13.97 2.64 -46.41
C GLU A 172 14.47 2.76 -44.96
N ASP A 173 15.73 3.16 -44.77
CA ASP A 173 16.30 3.47 -43.44
C ASP A 173 15.53 4.59 -42.74
N HIS A 174 15.09 5.62 -43.49
CA HIS A 174 14.30 6.70 -42.91
C HIS A 174 12.89 6.22 -42.49
N LEU A 175 12.23 5.38 -43.29
CA LEU A 175 10.96 4.76 -42.95
C LEU A 175 11.07 3.83 -41.74
N LYS A 176 12.20 3.13 -41.58
CA LYS A 176 12.50 2.31 -40.40
C LYS A 176 12.68 3.19 -39.15
N TYR A 177 13.51 4.24 -39.24
CA TYR A 177 13.66 5.23 -38.16
C TYR A 177 12.32 5.87 -37.75
N LEU A 178 11.47 6.22 -38.72
CA LEU A 178 10.14 6.76 -38.46
C LEU A 178 9.20 5.72 -37.81
N ALA A 179 9.39 4.42 -38.08
CA ALA A 179 8.62 3.31 -37.51
C ALA A 179 8.98 3.09 -36.03
N ASP A 180 10.28 2.97 -35.72
CA ASP A 180 10.80 2.90 -34.35
C ASP A 180 10.28 4.09 -33.50
N LEU A 181 10.32 5.31 -34.06
CA LEU A 181 9.83 6.52 -33.40
C LEU A 181 8.29 6.49 -33.22
N SER A 182 7.51 5.81 -34.07
CA SER A 182 6.07 5.58 -33.80
C SER A 182 5.82 4.54 -32.70
N VAL A 183 6.63 3.49 -32.58
CA VAL A 183 6.55 2.53 -31.46
C VAL A 183 6.85 3.22 -30.13
N ASP A 184 7.92 4.02 -30.06
CA ASP A 184 8.23 4.87 -28.89
C ASP A 184 7.08 5.83 -28.55
N ARG A 185 6.52 6.52 -29.57
CA ARG A 185 5.35 7.39 -29.40
C ARG A 185 4.15 6.59 -28.87
N LEU A 186 3.90 5.38 -29.35
CA LEU A 186 2.77 4.54 -28.91
C LEU A 186 2.90 4.22 -27.41
N ILE A 187 4.04 3.65 -27.01
CA ILE A 187 4.39 3.32 -25.61
C ILE A 187 4.22 4.54 -24.70
N GLN A 188 4.73 5.70 -25.11
CA GLN A 188 4.58 6.95 -24.35
C GLN A 188 3.11 7.38 -24.14
N SER A 189 2.20 7.06 -25.07
CA SER A 189 0.77 7.42 -24.91
C SER A 189 0.00 6.53 -23.94
N PHE A 190 0.48 5.31 -23.68
CA PHE A 190 -0.07 4.42 -22.66
C PHE A 190 0.56 4.62 -21.28
N SER A 191 1.57 5.47 -21.13
CA SER A 191 2.28 5.73 -19.86
C SER A 191 1.34 6.05 -18.69
N LEU A 192 0.46 7.06 -18.83
CA LEU A 192 -0.49 7.46 -17.79
C LEU A 192 -1.47 6.32 -17.46
N ILE A 193 -2.02 5.63 -18.47
CA ILE A 193 -2.91 4.49 -18.28
C ILE A 193 -2.19 3.39 -17.49
N ARG A 194 -0.93 3.08 -17.84
CA ARG A 194 -0.10 2.09 -17.15
C ARG A 194 0.19 2.49 -15.70
N THR A 195 0.40 3.78 -15.41
CA THR A 195 0.50 4.31 -14.03
C THR A 195 -0.81 4.14 -13.25
N VAL A 196 -1.97 4.42 -13.85
CA VAL A 196 -3.29 4.23 -13.22
C VAL A 196 -3.56 2.75 -12.94
N THR A 197 -3.26 1.88 -13.90
CA THR A 197 -3.37 0.42 -13.78
C THR A 197 -2.46 -0.16 -12.68
N TRP A 198 -1.31 0.45 -12.42
CA TRP A 198 -0.48 0.12 -11.24
C TRP A 198 -1.03 0.69 -9.93
N ALA A 199 -1.60 1.91 -9.97
CA ALA A 199 -2.11 2.59 -8.78
C ALA A 199 -3.37 1.92 -8.20
N VAL A 200 -4.29 1.41 -9.03
CA VAL A 200 -5.56 0.84 -8.58
C VAL A 200 -5.38 -0.36 -7.62
N PRO A 201 -4.55 -1.40 -7.91
CA PRO A 201 -4.23 -2.46 -6.95
C PRO A 201 -3.58 -1.96 -5.66
N ILE A 202 -2.70 -0.95 -5.74
CA ILE A 202 -2.01 -0.38 -4.58
C ILE A 202 -3.02 0.36 -3.66
N MET A 203 -4.01 1.05 -4.23
CA MET A 203 -5.12 1.63 -3.48
C MET A 203 -5.99 0.56 -2.80
N GLY A 204 -6.22 -0.58 -3.47
CA GLY A 204 -6.90 -1.73 -2.86
C GLY A 204 -6.15 -2.29 -1.64
N PHE A 205 -4.84 -2.50 -1.78
CA PHE A 205 -3.98 -2.94 -0.67
C PHE A 205 -3.96 -1.92 0.49
N LEU A 206 -3.87 -0.62 0.18
CA LEU A 206 -4.02 0.44 1.18
C LEU A 206 -5.38 0.36 1.90
N GLY A 207 -6.44 0.00 1.17
CA GLY A 207 -7.76 -0.32 1.72
C GLY A 207 -7.73 -1.43 2.77
N THR A 208 -7.08 -2.56 2.47
CA THR A 208 -6.89 -3.63 3.47
C THR A 208 -6.07 -3.19 4.68
N VAL A 209 -4.96 -2.45 4.47
CA VAL A 209 -4.10 -1.98 5.57
C VAL A 209 -4.87 -1.05 6.50
N VAL A 210 -5.64 -0.09 5.95
CA VAL A 210 -6.45 0.83 6.76
C VAL A 210 -7.60 0.10 7.46
N GLY A 211 -8.36 -0.74 6.75
CA GLY A 211 -9.50 -1.47 7.34
C GLY A 211 -9.09 -2.44 8.45
N ILE A 212 -7.98 -3.16 8.30
CA ILE A 212 -7.42 -4.05 9.34
C ILE A 212 -6.87 -3.22 10.51
N THR A 213 -6.23 -2.08 10.25
CA THR A 213 -5.75 -1.18 11.32
C THR A 213 -6.92 -0.65 12.16
N LEU A 214 -8.01 -0.22 11.52
CA LEU A 214 -9.24 0.20 12.19
C LEU A 214 -9.88 -0.94 12.99
N ALA A 215 -9.94 -2.16 12.42
CA ALA A 215 -10.47 -3.33 13.10
C ALA A 215 -9.69 -3.71 14.37
N ILE A 216 -8.37 -3.51 14.38
CA ILE A 216 -7.50 -3.84 15.53
C ILE A 216 -7.48 -2.70 16.57
N ALA A 217 -7.50 -1.43 16.13
CA ALA A 217 -7.33 -0.27 17.01
C ALA A 217 -8.40 -0.16 18.12
N ASN A 218 -9.60 -0.70 17.90
CA ASN A 218 -10.74 -0.57 18.81
C ASN A 218 -10.94 -1.83 19.69
N VAL A 219 -10.00 -2.78 19.68
CA VAL A 219 -10.04 -3.98 20.54
C VAL A 219 -9.41 -3.71 21.91
N THR A 220 -10.23 -3.52 22.93
CA THR A 220 -9.78 -3.54 24.34
C THR A 220 -9.96 -4.95 24.94
N PRO A 221 -8.92 -5.55 25.57
CA PRO A 221 -8.98 -6.92 26.09
C PRO A 221 -10.11 -7.18 27.08
N GLU A 222 -10.51 -6.15 27.85
CA GLU A 222 -11.56 -6.22 28.87
C GLU A 222 -12.99 -6.20 28.29
N GLN A 223 -13.15 -5.94 26.98
CA GLN A 223 -14.45 -5.69 26.33
C GLN A 223 -14.61 -6.47 25.00
N LEU A 224 -14.02 -7.66 24.93
CA LEU A 224 -13.93 -8.44 23.69
C LEU A 224 -15.29 -8.67 23.01
N ASP A 225 -16.30 -9.17 23.74
CA ASP A 225 -17.65 -9.44 23.22
C ASP A 225 -18.35 -8.21 22.62
N SER A 226 -18.14 -7.03 23.20
CA SER A 226 -18.68 -5.76 22.68
C SER A 226 -17.88 -5.17 21.51
N SER A 227 -16.61 -5.55 21.34
CA SER A 227 -15.76 -5.10 20.23
C SER A 227 -15.95 -5.91 18.94
N LEU A 228 -16.49 -7.15 19.01
CA LEU A 228 -16.69 -8.03 17.86
C LEU A 228 -17.43 -7.38 16.66
N PRO A 229 -18.50 -6.58 16.83
CA PRO A 229 -19.18 -5.94 15.70
C PRO A 229 -18.29 -4.91 14.98
N GLU A 230 -17.43 -4.22 15.72
CA GLU A 230 -16.56 -3.16 15.21
C GLU A 230 -15.33 -3.74 14.49
N VAL A 231 -14.73 -4.80 15.05
CA VAL A 231 -13.73 -5.64 14.36
C VAL A 231 -14.29 -6.15 13.03
N THR A 232 -15.52 -6.65 13.04
CA THR A 232 -16.20 -7.18 11.85
C THR A 232 -16.46 -6.09 10.81
N ALA A 233 -16.79 -4.86 11.24
CA ALA A 233 -16.99 -3.73 10.34
C ALA A 233 -15.68 -3.27 9.67
N GLY A 234 -14.59 -3.11 10.42
CA GLY A 234 -13.29 -2.74 9.85
C GLY A 234 -12.75 -3.80 8.88
N LEU A 235 -12.95 -5.09 9.21
CA LEU A 235 -12.60 -6.21 8.36
C LEU A 235 -13.44 -6.28 7.08
N ALA A 236 -14.73 -5.91 7.14
CA ALA A 236 -15.58 -5.82 5.96
C ALA A 236 -15.07 -4.73 4.99
N VAL A 237 -14.77 -3.52 5.49
CA VAL A 237 -14.19 -2.43 4.68
C VAL A 237 -12.85 -2.84 4.06
N ALA A 238 -12.01 -3.58 4.80
CA ALA A 238 -10.76 -4.12 4.27
C ALA A 238 -10.99 -5.03 3.04
N PHE A 239 -11.92 -5.99 3.14
CA PHE A 239 -12.20 -6.89 2.02
C PHE A 239 -12.94 -6.21 0.87
N ASP A 240 -13.90 -5.33 1.15
CA ASP A 240 -14.71 -4.68 0.11
C ASP A 240 -13.88 -3.71 -0.75
N THR A 241 -13.00 -2.92 -0.14
CA THR A 241 -12.09 -2.01 -0.87
C THR A 241 -11.12 -2.77 -1.78
N THR A 242 -10.59 -3.92 -1.36
CA THR A 242 -9.75 -4.79 -2.21
C THR A 242 -10.57 -5.47 -3.31
N ALA A 243 -11.78 -5.98 -3.01
CA ALA A 243 -12.64 -6.60 -4.01
C ALA A 243 -13.04 -5.61 -5.12
N GLN A 244 -13.36 -4.37 -4.75
CA GLN A 244 -13.64 -3.26 -5.67
C GLN A 244 -12.39 -2.97 -6.54
N ALA A 245 -11.23 -2.74 -5.91
CA ALA A 245 -10.01 -2.37 -6.61
C ALA A 245 -9.51 -3.45 -7.58
N LEU A 246 -9.52 -4.73 -7.19
CA LEU A 246 -9.15 -5.84 -8.08
C LEU A 246 -10.11 -5.98 -9.26
N THR A 247 -11.42 -5.79 -9.04
CA THR A 247 -12.42 -5.81 -10.11
C THR A 247 -12.19 -4.67 -11.12
N MET A 248 -11.99 -3.45 -10.63
CA MET A 248 -11.67 -2.28 -11.46
C MET A 248 -10.34 -2.46 -12.21
N SER A 249 -9.32 -3.01 -11.55
CA SER A 249 -8.02 -3.28 -12.17
C SER A 249 -8.13 -4.31 -13.29
N MET A 250 -8.87 -5.41 -13.10
CA MET A 250 -9.06 -6.44 -14.14
C MET A 250 -9.74 -5.85 -15.39
N LEU A 251 -10.81 -5.06 -15.19
CA LEU A 251 -11.50 -4.36 -16.28
C LEU A 251 -10.58 -3.37 -17.00
N LEU A 252 -9.78 -2.59 -16.26
CA LEU A 252 -8.88 -1.60 -16.83
C LEU A 252 -7.69 -2.24 -17.59
N VAL A 253 -7.11 -3.32 -17.07
CA VAL A 253 -6.08 -4.12 -17.76
C VAL A 253 -6.62 -4.66 -19.08
N PHE A 254 -7.81 -5.29 -19.06
CA PHE A 254 -8.42 -5.85 -20.25
C PHE A 254 -8.79 -4.79 -21.29
N ALA A 255 -9.37 -3.67 -20.87
CA ALA A 255 -9.65 -2.53 -21.75
C ALA A 255 -8.36 -1.91 -22.33
N THR A 256 -7.28 -1.83 -21.54
CA THR A 256 -5.96 -1.39 -22.02
C THR A 256 -5.44 -2.31 -23.10
N TYR A 257 -5.45 -3.63 -22.87
CA TYR A 257 -5.00 -4.64 -23.83
C TYR A 257 -5.75 -4.54 -25.17
N LEU A 258 -7.08 -4.40 -25.15
CA LEU A 258 -7.88 -4.29 -26.38
C LEU A 258 -7.50 -3.06 -27.21
N VAL A 259 -7.36 -1.89 -26.58
CA VAL A 259 -7.02 -0.64 -27.29
C VAL A 259 -5.55 -0.61 -27.72
N GLU A 260 -4.62 -1.07 -26.87
CA GLU A 260 -3.18 -1.15 -27.21
C GLU A 260 -2.94 -2.10 -28.39
N ARG A 261 -3.62 -3.27 -28.41
CA ARG A 261 -3.57 -4.22 -29.55
C ARG A 261 -4.14 -3.62 -30.84
N ASP A 262 -5.28 -2.93 -30.76
CA ASP A 262 -5.93 -2.37 -31.95
C ASP A 262 -5.23 -1.10 -32.50
N GLU A 263 -4.51 -0.35 -31.65
CA GLU A 263 -3.57 0.70 -32.07
C GLU A 263 -2.29 0.11 -32.69
N GLN A 264 -1.73 -0.98 -32.13
CA GLN A 264 -0.61 -1.70 -32.75
C GLN A 264 -0.96 -2.22 -34.15
N ALA A 265 -2.16 -2.78 -34.33
CA ALA A 265 -2.63 -3.22 -35.64
C ALA A 265 -2.69 -2.07 -36.65
N VAL A 266 -3.18 -0.89 -36.23
CA VAL A 266 -3.20 0.33 -37.07
C VAL A 266 -1.80 0.82 -37.42
N LEU A 267 -0.84 0.73 -36.51
CA LEU A 267 0.56 1.10 -36.80
C LEU A 267 1.20 0.13 -37.80
N ASN A 268 1.02 -1.18 -37.62
CA ASN A 268 1.51 -2.20 -38.56
C ASN A 268 0.92 -1.98 -39.97
N ASP A 269 -0.36 -1.58 -40.07
CA ASP A 269 -1.04 -1.23 -41.32
C ASP A 269 -0.39 -0.05 -42.07
N VAL A 270 0.19 0.91 -41.34
CA VAL A 270 0.95 2.07 -41.85
C VAL A 270 2.37 1.68 -42.25
N GLU A 271 3.02 0.84 -41.45
CA GLU A 271 4.38 0.34 -41.75
C GLU A 271 4.38 -0.54 -43.00
N GLN A 272 3.44 -1.48 -43.11
CA GLN A 272 3.26 -2.30 -44.30
C GLN A 272 2.98 -1.43 -45.53
N PHE A 273 2.13 -0.40 -45.44
CA PHE A 273 1.92 0.52 -46.56
C PHE A 273 3.20 1.25 -46.98
N GLY A 274 4.05 1.62 -46.02
CA GLY A 274 5.37 2.20 -46.29
C GLY A 274 6.26 1.26 -47.12
N ILE A 275 6.31 -0.02 -46.76
CA ILE A 275 7.12 -1.05 -47.43
C ILE A 275 6.53 -1.43 -48.80
N ASP A 276 5.24 -1.76 -48.84
CA ASP A 276 4.58 -2.30 -50.04
C ASP A 276 4.33 -1.24 -51.13
N SER A 277 4.21 0.04 -50.77
CA SER A 277 3.79 1.11 -51.70
C SER A 277 4.72 2.32 -51.77
N LEU A 278 5.32 2.78 -50.66
CA LEU A 278 6.16 3.98 -50.69
C LEU A 278 7.60 3.69 -51.12
N VAL A 279 8.26 2.65 -50.57
CA VAL A 279 9.65 2.29 -50.92
C VAL A 279 9.82 2.03 -52.43
N PRO A 280 9.04 1.15 -53.09
CA PRO A 280 9.34 0.73 -54.46
C PRO A 280 9.18 1.89 -55.46
N PHE A 281 8.08 2.63 -55.34
CA PHE A 281 7.71 3.66 -56.32
C PHE A 281 8.55 4.93 -56.19
N ILE A 282 8.91 5.34 -54.97
CA ILE A 282 9.78 6.51 -54.77
C ILE A 282 11.23 6.16 -55.16
N SER A 283 11.71 4.94 -54.87
CA SER A 283 13.06 4.51 -55.26
C SER A 283 13.23 4.41 -56.78
N GLN A 284 12.21 3.94 -57.51
CA GLN A 284 12.22 3.96 -58.98
C GLN A 284 12.34 5.38 -59.57
N SER A 285 12.00 6.44 -58.82
CA SER A 285 12.23 7.84 -59.23
C SER A 285 13.71 8.25 -59.30
N ALA A 286 14.64 7.44 -58.78
CA ALA A 286 16.09 7.71 -58.86
C ALA A 286 16.75 7.12 -60.11
N ALA A 287 16.18 6.05 -60.69
CA ALA A 287 16.81 5.27 -61.77
C ALA A 287 16.50 5.80 -63.20
N ALA A 288 15.98 7.03 -63.32
CA ALA A 288 15.31 7.51 -64.54
C ALA A 288 16.02 8.68 -65.28
N GLU A 289 17.32 8.88 -65.05
CA GLU A 289 18.14 9.78 -65.89
C GLU A 289 19.06 8.97 -66.84
N PRO A 290 18.90 9.06 -68.17
CA PRO A 290 19.66 8.27 -69.13
C PRO A 290 21.01 8.93 -69.49
N GLU A 291 22.01 8.79 -68.62
CA GLU A 291 23.41 9.13 -68.91
C GLU A 291 23.95 8.32 -70.11
N SER A 292 24.08 8.97 -71.27
CA SER A 292 24.47 8.32 -72.52
C SER A 292 25.99 8.18 -72.65
N GLY A 293 26.57 7.06 -72.21
CA GLY A 293 28.03 6.85 -72.29
C GLY A 293 28.53 5.40 -72.26
N PHE A 294 29.51 5.11 -73.13
CA PHE A 294 30.52 4.04 -73.01
C PHE A 294 30.06 2.58 -72.78
N PRO A 295 29.70 1.84 -73.85
CA PRO A 295 29.56 0.36 -73.79
C PRO A 295 30.87 -0.37 -73.40
N ALA A 296 32.03 0.28 -73.51
CA ALA A 296 33.29 -0.25 -72.97
C ALA A 296 33.33 -0.28 -71.43
N LEU A 297 32.62 0.65 -70.79
CA LEU A 297 32.54 0.75 -69.33
C LEU A 297 31.61 -0.33 -68.76
N ALA A 298 30.54 -0.69 -69.48
CA ALA A 298 29.61 -1.76 -69.11
C ALA A 298 30.30 -3.13 -68.88
N ASN A 299 31.21 -3.53 -69.78
CA ASN A 299 31.97 -4.79 -69.62
C ASN A 299 32.96 -4.71 -68.45
N TRP A 300 33.65 -3.58 -68.30
CA TRP A 300 34.56 -3.33 -67.18
C TRP A 300 33.83 -3.33 -65.83
N THR A 301 32.61 -2.77 -65.76
CA THR A 301 31.75 -2.88 -64.59
C THR A 301 31.20 -4.27 -64.39
N ALA A 302 30.92 -5.08 -65.42
CA ALA A 302 30.48 -6.47 -65.22
C ALA A 302 31.58 -7.32 -64.54
N GLU A 303 32.84 -7.11 -64.93
CA GLU A 303 34.00 -7.82 -64.37
C GLU A 303 34.40 -7.27 -62.98
N ILE A 304 34.31 -5.96 -62.75
CA ILE A 304 34.50 -5.38 -61.40
C ILE A 304 33.34 -5.70 -60.46
N LEU A 305 32.09 -5.71 -60.92
CA LEU A 305 30.93 -5.99 -60.08
C LEU A 305 30.89 -7.46 -59.66
N THR A 306 31.37 -8.38 -60.51
CA THR A 306 31.56 -9.79 -60.10
C THR A 306 32.70 -9.95 -59.10
N GLN A 307 33.87 -9.34 -59.32
CA GLN A 307 34.95 -9.32 -58.31
C GLN A 307 34.52 -8.66 -56.99
N GLN A 308 33.80 -7.53 -57.05
CA GLN A 308 33.25 -6.88 -55.87
C GLN A 308 32.23 -7.77 -55.17
N THR A 309 31.29 -8.39 -55.89
CA THR A 309 30.30 -9.31 -55.31
C THR A 309 30.97 -10.50 -54.62
N GLU A 310 32.03 -11.09 -55.20
CA GLU A 310 32.80 -12.14 -54.51
C GLU A 310 33.57 -11.64 -53.28
N SER A 311 34.07 -10.41 -53.28
CA SER A 311 34.69 -9.81 -52.08
C SER A 311 33.65 -9.48 -51.00
N TRP A 312 32.52 -8.87 -51.37
CA TRP A 312 31.40 -8.59 -50.49
C TRP A 312 30.81 -9.86 -49.89
N ASN A 313 30.59 -10.91 -50.69
CA ASN A 313 30.07 -12.18 -50.19
C ASN A 313 31.03 -12.84 -49.19
N ARG A 314 32.35 -12.80 -49.45
CA ARG A 314 33.38 -13.26 -48.49
C ARG A 314 33.42 -12.41 -47.22
N HIS A 315 33.36 -11.08 -47.34
CA HIS A 315 33.34 -10.17 -46.19
C HIS A 315 32.05 -10.30 -45.37
N LEU A 316 30.89 -10.42 -46.00
CA LEU A 316 29.59 -10.66 -45.34
C LEU A 316 29.58 -12.02 -44.64
N THR A 317 30.08 -13.08 -45.28
CA THR A 317 30.20 -14.41 -44.65
C THR A 317 31.14 -14.36 -43.44
N ALA A 318 32.31 -13.72 -43.56
CA ALA A 318 33.26 -13.58 -42.47
C ALA A 318 32.72 -12.69 -41.32
N MET A 319 31.95 -11.66 -41.65
CA MET A 319 31.29 -10.82 -40.66
C MET A 319 30.15 -11.59 -39.98
N GLN A 320 29.36 -12.36 -40.71
CA GLN A 320 28.30 -13.21 -40.16
C GLN A 320 28.86 -14.31 -39.23
N SER A 321 29.97 -14.96 -39.59
CA SER A 321 30.64 -15.92 -38.71
C SER A 321 31.23 -15.23 -37.47
N GLY A 322 31.90 -14.09 -37.63
CA GLY A 322 32.46 -13.33 -36.50
C GLY A 322 31.38 -12.78 -35.55
N TRP A 323 30.22 -12.38 -36.07
CA TRP A 323 29.07 -11.99 -35.25
C TRP A 323 28.45 -13.19 -34.53
N ALA A 324 28.30 -14.35 -35.18
CA ALA A 324 27.82 -15.57 -34.53
C ALA A 324 28.78 -16.04 -33.42
N GLU A 325 30.09 -16.01 -33.67
CA GLU A 325 31.14 -16.32 -32.68
C GLU A 325 31.11 -15.33 -31.51
N THR A 326 31.00 -14.02 -31.78
CA THR A 326 30.90 -12.98 -30.75
C THR A 326 29.61 -13.10 -29.92
N LEU A 327 28.47 -13.40 -30.55
CA LEU A 327 27.19 -13.59 -29.88
C LEU A 327 27.20 -14.84 -28.99
N ASN A 328 27.78 -15.94 -29.46
CA ASN A 328 27.97 -17.15 -28.64
C ASN A 328 28.90 -16.86 -27.45
N PHE A 329 30.04 -16.21 -27.68
CA PHE A 329 30.98 -15.83 -26.61
C PHE A 329 30.34 -14.91 -25.56
N GLN A 330 29.55 -13.92 -25.97
CA GLN A 330 28.81 -13.07 -25.03
C GLN A 330 27.69 -13.83 -24.32
N THR A 331 27.00 -14.76 -24.99
CA THR A 331 25.96 -15.58 -24.38
C THR A 331 26.54 -16.49 -23.29
N ASP A 332 27.64 -17.19 -23.57
CA ASP A 332 28.35 -18.03 -22.60
C ASP A 332 28.91 -17.19 -21.44
N SER A 333 29.57 -16.06 -21.74
CA SER A 333 30.12 -15.17 -20.72
C SER A 333 29.03 -14.57 -19.80
N LEU A 334 27.85 -14.27 -20.33
CA LEU A 334 26.74 -13.68 -19.58
C LEU A 334 25.99 -14.75 -18.78
N ALA A 335 25.82 -15.96 -19.32
CA ALA A 335 25.32 -17.11 -18.59
C ALA A 335 26.25 -17.51 -17.43
N GLN A 336 27.56 -17.48 -17.64
CA GLN A 336 28.56 -17.78 -16.61
C GLN A 336 28.57 -16.70 -15.52
N ALA A 337 28.56 -15.41 -15.88
CA ALA A 337 28.45 -14.31 -14.92
C ALA A 337 27.16 -14.40 -14.08
N LEU A 338 26.01 -14.69 -14.70
CA LEU A 338 24.75 -14.93 -13.98
C LEU A 338 24.83 -16.14 -13.03
N SER A 339 25.47 -17.24 -13.45
CA SER A 339 25.66 -18.43 -12.61
C SER A 339 26.51 -18.12 -11.38
N ASP A 340 27.63 -17.42 -11.56
CA ASP A 340 28.56 -17.10 -10.48
C ASP A 340 27.95 -16.05 -9.52
N GLU A 341 27.32 -15.00 -10.04
CA GLU A 341 26.71 -13.95 -9.22
C GLU A 341 25.46 -14.47 -8.48
N THR A 342 24.58 -15.25 -9.12
CA THR A 342 23.45 -15.87 -8.39
C THR A 342 23.93 -16.84 -7.32
N THR A 343 25.00 -17.59 -7.56
CA THR A 343 25.60 -18.47 -6.55
C THR A 343 26.17 -17.67 -5.37
N ALA A 344 26.90 -16.58 -5.62
CA ALA A 344 27.42 -15.69 -4.59
C ALA A 344 26.29 -14.99 -3.79
N THR A 345 25.25 -14.52 -4.47
CA THR A 345 24.06 -13.92 -3.84
C THR A 345 23.30 -14.91 -2.97
N LEU A 346 23.12 -16.16 -3.41
CA LEU A 346 22.50 -17.22 -2.61
C LEU A 346 23.34 -17.60 -1.38
N GLN A 347 24.67 -17.64 -1.50
CA GLN A 347 25.58 -17.85 -0.36
C GLN A 347 25.50 -16.70 0.65
N SER A 348 25.47 -15.44 0.16
CA SER A 348 25.32 -14.24 0.99
C SER A 348 23.99 -14.24 1.76
N HIS A 349 22.87 -14.48 1.07
CA HIS A 349 21.56 -14.59 1.72
C HIS A 349 21.48 -15.74 2.73
N ARG A 350 22.11 -16.88 2.42
CA ARG A 350 22.20 -18.00 3.38
C ARG A 350 22.98 -17.61 4.63
N HIS A 351 24.14 -16.99 4.47
CA HIS A 351 24.96 -16.57 5.61
C HIS A 351 24.26 -15.50 6.47
N ALA A 352 23.53 -14.58 5.85
CA ALA A 352 22.68 -13.62 6.55
C ALA A 352 21.53 -14.29 7.32
N ALA A 353 20.89 -15.31 6.73
CA ALA A 353 19.81 -16.07 7.37
C ALA A 353 20.31 -16.93 8.55
N ASP A 354 21.45 -17.60 8.40
CA ASP A 354 22.10 -18.36 9.48
C ASP A 354 22.54 -17.41 10.62
N THR A 355 23.13 -16.25 10.30
CA THR A 355 23.51 -15.22 11.29
C THR A 355 22.30 -14.66 12.05
N ALA A 356 21.19 -14.37 11.36
CA ALA A 356 19.96 -13.90 11.99
C ALA A 356 19.34 -14.97 12.90
N ARG A 357 19.35 -16.24 12.45
CA ARG A 357 18.89 -17.38 13.25
C ARG A 357 19.66 -17.52 14.55
N ASP A 358 20.99 -17.42 14.51
CA ASP A 358 21.84 -17.55 15.69
C ASP A 358 21.65 -16.37 16.66
N GLN A 359 21.44 -15.15 16.15
CA GLN A 359 21.05 -14.00 16.96
C GLN A 359 19.70 -14.21 17.67
N TYR A 360 18.68 -14.69 16.95
CA TYR A 360 17.39 -15.02 17.56
C TYR A 360 17.50 -16.13 18.62
N ALA A 361 18.30 -17.18 18.36
CA ALA A 361 18.53 -18.25 19.31
C ALA A 361 19.23 -17.75 20.60
N ALA A 362 20.26 -16.92 20.46
CA ALA A 362 20.95 -16.29 21.58
C ALA A 362 20.02 -15.38 22.41
N THR A 363 19.22 -14.54 21.74
CA THR A 363 18.25 -13.65 22.43
C THR A 363 17.15 -14.45 23.14
N LEU A 364 16.65 -15.53 22.54
CA LEU A 364 15.65 -16.42 23.16
C LEU A 364 16.22 -17.17 24.38
N GLN A 365 17.48 -17.61 24.29
CA GLN A 365 18.16 -18.24 25.42
C GLN A 365 18.42 -17.24 26.55
N GLN A 366 18.84 -16.01 26.23
CA GLN A 366 19.03 -14.95 27.22
C GLN A 366 17.72 -14.54 27.91
N SER A 367 16.63 -14.36 27.16
CA SER A 367 15.33 -14.01 27.75
C SER A 367 14.76 -15.14 28.62
N SER A 368 14.94 -16.39 28.21
CA SER A 368 14.62 -17.57 29.03
C SER A 368 15.41 -17.61 30.34
N GLN A 369 16.73 -17.36 30.30
CA GLN A 369 17.57 -17.28 31.51
C GLN A 369 17.15 -16.13 32.44
N MET A 370 16.88 -14.94 31.89
CA MET A 370 16.37 -13.79 32.66
C MET A 370 15.01 -14.10 33.30
N PHE A 371 14.10 -14.74 32.58
CA PHE A 371 12.78 -15.14 33.09
C PHE A 371 12.89 -16.18 34.22
N VAL A 372 13.77 -17.18 34.10
CA VAL A 372 14.05 -18.15 35.18
C VAL A 372 14.64 -17.46 36.41
N GLN A 373 15.59 -16.54 36.25
CA GLN A 373 16.15 -15.77 37.37
C GLN A 373 15.09 -14.89 38.06
N GLN A 374 14.26 -14.18 37.28
CA GLN A 374 13.17 -13.36 37.80
C GLN A 374 12.12 -14.23 38.54
N MET A 375 11.78 -15.40 37.99
CA MET A 375 10.86 -16.34 38.63
C MET A 375 11.42 -16.86 39.95
N GLN A 376 12.71 -17.22 40.01
CA GLN A 376 13.37 -17.63 41.25
C GLN A 376 13.38 -16.52 42.31
N GLN A 377 13.74 -15.28 41.94
CA GLN A 377 13.71 -14.13 42.84
C GLN A 377 12.28 -13.86 43.36
N THR A 378 11.27 -13.94 42.49
CA THR A 378 9.87 -13.76 42.86
C THR A 378 9.39 -14.87 43.80
N MET A 379 9.83 -16.12 43.58
CA MET A 379 9.52 -17.27 44.43
C MET A 379 10.15 -17.12 45.82
N PHE A 380 11.41 -16.70 45.92
CA PHE A 380 12.05 -16.42 47.22
C PHE A 380 11.36 -15.28 47.97
N ALA A 381 11.02 -14.19 47.29
CA ALA A 381 10.27 -13.08 47.90
C ALA A 381 8.85 -13.47 48.33
N PHE A 382 8.23 -14.45 47.66
CA PHE A 382 6.96 -15.03 48.10
C PHE A 382 7.12 -15.89 49.35
N LEU A 383 8.12 -16.78 49.40
CA LEU A 383 8.38 -17.66 50.55
C LEU A 383 8.71 -16.86 51.82
N ASP A 384 9.61 -15.86 51.72
CA ASP A 384 9.93 -14.94 52.83
C ASP A 384 8.68 -14.23 53.36
N ARG A 385 7.81 -13.76 52.46
CA ARG A 385 6.56 -13.10 52.82
C ARG A 385 5.52 -14.05 53.46
N VAL A 386 5.54 -15.34 53.11
CA VAL A 386 4.72 -16.37 53.76
C VAL A 386 5.23 -16.66 55.17
N ASP A 387 6.55 -16.80 55.38
CA ASP A 387 7.13 -16.98 56.71
C ASP A 387 6.87 -15.77 57.62
N LEU A 388 7.02 -14.55 57.10
CA LEU A 388 6.66 -13.32 57.82
C LEU A 388 5.18 -13.29 58.22
N TRP A 389 4.28 -13.70 57.32
CA TRP A 389 2.84 -13.77 57.60
C TRP A 389 2.49 -14.87 58.62
N GLN A 390 3.10 -16.04 58.52
CA GLN A 390 2.93 -17.14 59.48
C GLN A 390 3.39 -16.74 60.89
N ASN A 391 4.52 -16.02 61.00
CA ASN A 391 5.01 -15.52 62.28
C ASN A 391 4.07 -14.44 62.87
N ALA A 392 3.61 -13.48 62.07
CA ALA A 392 2.64 -12.47 62.51
C ALA A 392 1.28 -13.10 62.92
N MET A 393 0.82 -14.14 62.21
CA MET A 393 -0.38 -14.90 62.55
C MET A 393 -0.22 -15.65 63.88
N ARG A 394 0.97 -16.22 64.15
CA ARG A 394 1.30 -16.87 65.42
C ARG A 394 1.35 -15.88 66.59
N GLU A 395 1.97 -14.73 66.40
CA GLU A 395 2.02 -13.65 67.40
C GLU A 395 0.62 -13.11 67.73
N SER A 396 -0.18 -12.82 66.70
CA SER A 396 -1.59 -12.40 66.83
C SER A 396 -2.45 -13.44 67.57
N SER A 397 -2.24 -14.73 67.30
CA SER A 397 -2.93 -15.83 68.00
C SER A 397 -2.56 -15.89 69.49
N LEU A 398 -1.27 -15.75 69.82
CA LEU A 398 -0.80 -15.71 71.22
C LEU A 398 -1.32 -14.48 71.97
N ALA A 399 -1.32 -13.31 71.33
CA ALA A 399 -1.90 -12.09 71.90
C ALA A 399 -3.41 -12.22 72.14
N SER A 400 -4.13 -12.86 71.21
CA SER A 400 -5.57 -13.13 71.34
C SER A 400 -5.89 -14.10 72.48
N ALA A 401 -5.06 -15.14 72.67
CA ALA A 401 -5.16 -16.06 73.79
C ALA A 401 -4.94 -15.34 75.14
N GLY A 402 -3.93 -14.45 75.21
CA GLY A 402 -3.69 -13.62 76.39
C GLY A 402 -4.85 -12.66 76.72
N GLN A 403 -5.47 -12.05 75.70
CA GLN A 403 -6.70 -11.25 75.90
C GLN A 403 -7.85 -12.11 76.41
N ALA A 404 -8.04 -13.33 75.89
CA ALA A 404 -9.08 -14.23 76.37
C ALA A 404 -8.87 -14.66 77.83
N GLU A 405 -7.62 -14.94 78.25
CA GLU A 405 -7.33 -15.28 79.64
C GLU A 405 -7.57 -14.10 80.60
N GLU A 406 -7.16 -12.88 80.26
CA GLU A 406 -7.40 -11.70 81.10
C GLU A 406 -8.89 -11.30 81.11
N LEU A 407 -9.65 -11.51 80.03
CA LEU A 407 -11.12 -11.42 80.03
C LEU A 407 -11.76 -12.47 80.95
N HIS A 408 -11.29 -13.72 80.94
CA HIS A 408 -11.73 -14.75 81.89
C HIS A 408 -11.30 -14.46 83.33
N ARG A 409 -10.21 -13.72 83.55
CA ARG A 409 -9.80 -13.23 84.88
C ARG A 409 -10.72 -12.11 85.36
N LEU A 410 -11.05 -11.14 84.49
CA LEU A 410 -11.99 -10.06 84.78
C LEU A 410 -13.41 -10.59 85.02
N GLY A 411 -13.85 -11.61 84.28
CA GLY A 411 -15.10 -12.33 84.57
C GLY A 411 -15.09 -13.01 85.95
N ARG A 412 -13.97 -13.61 86.36
CA ARG A 412 -13.82 -14.21 87.70
C ARG A 412 -13.83 -13.17 88.82
N THR A 413 -13.19 -12.01 88.64
CA THR A 413 -13.22 -10.95 89.67
C THR A 413 -14.60 -10.32 89.81
N MET A 414 -15.35 -10.14 88.70
CA MET A 414 -16.76 -9.70 88.75
C MET A 414 -17.68 -10.69 89.49
N LEU A 415 -17.47 -12.00 89.31
CA LEU A 415 -18.19 -13.03 90.06
C LEU A 415 -17.84 -13.02 91.55
N GLN A 416 -16.56 -12.85 91.91
CA GLN A 416 -16.15 -12.71 93.31
C GLN A 416 -16.71 -11.45 93.97
N LEU A 417 -16.86 -10.35 93.20
CA LEU A 417 -17.39 -9.09 93.69
C LEU A 417 -18.91 -9.19 93.96
N THR A 418 -19.66 -9.87 93.08
CA THR A 418 -21.09 -10.16 93.32
C THR A 418 -21.32 -11.20 94.43
N GLU A 419 -20.43 -12.18 94.62
CA GLU A 419 -20.46 -13.09 95.79
C GLU A 419 -20.17 -12.32 97.10
N ALA A 420 -19.28 -11.32 97.07
CA ALA A 420 -19.02 -10.45 98.21
C ALA A 420 -20.22 -9.54 98.53
N GLU A 421 -20.92 -9.01 97.52
CA GLU A 421 -22.18 -8.28 97.71
C GLU A 421 -23.27 -9.16 98.35
N GLN A 422 -23.43 -10.41 97.90
CA GLN A 422 -24.37 -11.36 98.53
C GLN A 422 -24.02 -11.63 100.00
N LYS A 423 -22.73 -11.76 100.34
CA LYS A 423 -22.27 -11.94 101.73
C LYS A 423 -22.47 -10.69 102.59
N LEU A 424 -22.37 -9.48 102.01
CA LEU A 424 -22.73 -8.24 102.71
C LEU A 424 -24.23 -8.17 103.00
N VAL A 425 -25.09 -8.60 102.07
CA VAL A 425 -26.54 -8.70 102.30
C VAL A 425 -26.86 -9.71 103.42
N GLN A 426 -26.26 -10.90 103.41
CA GLN A 426 -26.43 -11.87 104.50
C GLN A 426 -25.94 -11.34 105.85
N LEU A 427 -24.78 -10.68 105.91
CA LEU A 427 -24.28 -10.07 107.15
C LEU A 427 -25.23 -8.98 107.67
N GLN A 428 -25.84 -8.18 106.78
CA GLN A 428 -26.84 -7.18 107.15
C GLN A 428 -28.12 -7.83 107.70
N GLU A 429 -28.56 -8.94 107.12
CA GLU A 429 -29.72 -9.72 107.57
C GLU A 429 -29.48 -10.37 108.95
N THR A 430 -28.37 -11.10 109.13
CA THR A 430 -28.00 -11.70 110.42
C THR A 430 -27.75 -10.64 111.51
N LEU A 431 -27.21 -9.47 111.18
CA LEU A 431 -27.04 -8.38 112.15
C LEU A 431 -28.41 -7.79 112.58
N ASN A 432 -29.39 -7.74 111.68
CA ASN A 432 -30.77 -7.37 111.99
C ASN A 432 -31.46 -8.42 112.89
N GLU A 433 -31.27 -9.72 112.64
CA GLU A 433 -31.75 -10.80 113.53
C GLU A 433 -31.13 -10.72 114.94
N ASN A 434 -29.84 -10.40 115.04
CA ASN A 434 -29.15 -10.19 116.33
C ASN A 434 -29.71 -8.97 117.07
N LEU A 435 -30.04 -7.88 116.37
CA LEU A 435 -30.71 -6.72 116.98
C LEU A 435 -32.12 -7.07 117.47
N GLN A 436 -32.91 -7.84 116.70
CA GLN A 436 -34.23 -8.30 117.11
C GLN A 436 -34.17 -9.25 118.32
N THR A 437 -33.20 -10.17 118.37
CA THR A 437 -33.04 -11.08 119.52
C THR A 437 -32.53 -10.36 120.76
N LEU A 438 -31.65 -9.37 120.65
CA LEU A 438 -31.30 -8.48 121.77
C LEU A 438 -32.51 -7.70 122.28
N GLN A 439 -33.36 -7.17 121.38
CA GLN A 439 -34.61 -6.50 121.74
C GLN A 439 -35.59 -7.47 122.43
N MET A 440 -35.69 -8.71 121.96
CA MET A 440 -36.51 -9.76 122.58
C MET A 440 -36.00 -10.13 123.99
N VAL A 441 -34.69 -10.30 124.16
CA VAL A 441 -34.07 -10.57 125.48
C VAL A 441 -34.36 -9.43 126.47
N ALA A 442 -34.28 -8.17 126.04
CA ALA A 442 -34.65 -7.04 126.89
C ALA A 442 -36.13 -7.09 127.34
N THR A 443 -37.06 -7.47 126.45
CA THR A 443 -38.48 -7.66 126.85
C THR A 443 -38.69 -8.89 127.75
N LEU A 444 -37.85 -9.92 127.63
CA LEU A 444 -37.90 -11.11 128.47
C LEU A 444 -37.38 -10.81 129.88
N GLU A 445 -36.31 -10.02 130.01
CA GLU A 445 -35.82 -9.52 131.30
C GLU A 445 -36.88 -8.63 131.99
N GLN A 446 -37.51 -7.72 131.24
CA GLN A 446 -38.59 -6.87 131.77
C GLN A 446 -39.81 -7.68 132.26
N THR A 447 -40.15 -8.79 131.59
CA THR A 447 -41.24 -9.68 132.02
C THR A 447 -40.87 -10.60 133.19
N VAL A 448 -39.61 -11.01 133.32
CA VAL A 448 -39.12 -11.71 134.53
C VAL A 448 -39.15 -10.78 135.75
N GLN A 449 -38.78 -9.50 135.60
CA GLN A 449 -38.88 -8.51 136.67
C GLN A 449 -40.35 -8.30 137.13
N SER A 450 -41.30 -8.20 136.20
CA SER A 450 -42.73 -8.07 136.55
C SER A 450 -43.31 -9.35 137.18
N LEU A 451 -42.86 -10.53 136.76
CA LEU A 451 -43.26 -11.81 137.37
C LEU A 451 -42.77 -11.92 138.82
N ASN A 452 -41.52 -11.55 139.11
CA ASN A 452 -40.98 -11.53 140.48
C ASN A 452 -41.75 -10.55 141.39
N ALA A 453 -42.13 -9.38 140.87
CA ALA A 453 -43.00 -8.45 141.59
C ALA A 453 -44.37 -9.09 141.93
N ALA A 454 -45.01 -9.75 140.96
CA ALA A 454 -46.29 -10.44 141.17
C ALA A 454 -46.18 -11.61 142.18
N VAL A 455 -45.09 -12.38 142.15
CA VAL A 455 -44.81 -13.43 143.14
C VAL A 455 -44.69 -12.84 144.54
N SER A 456 -43.94 -11.75 144.74
CA SER A 456 -43.78 -11.13 146.07
C SER A 456 -45.13 -10.70 146.69
N ILE A 457 -46.05 -10.20 145.86
CA ILE A 457 -47.41 -9.82 146.27
C ILE A 457 -48.21 -11.06 146.70
N LEU A 458 -48.09 -12.18 145.98
CA LEU A 458 -48.74 -13.45 146.32
C LEU A 458 -48.21 -14.02 147.65
N THR A 459 -46.90 -14.00 147.89
CA THR A 459 -46.31 -14.48 149.17
C THR A 459 -46.73 -13.62 150.35
N SER A 460 -46.93 -12.31 150.16
CA SER A 460 -47.47 -11.44 151.22
C SER A 460 -48.92 -11.80 151.59
N LYS A 461 -49.73 -12.25 150.61
CA LYS A 461 -51.13 -12.63 150.81
C LYS A 461 -51.31 -14.02 151.42
N SER A 462 -50.41 -14.97 151.19
CA SER A 462 -50.50 -16.29 151.83
C SER A 462 -50.21 -16.22 153.33
N TYR A 463 -49.25 -15.39 153.75
CA TYR A 463 -48.90 -15.24 155.17
C TYR A 463 -50.05 -14.71 156.04
N MET A 464 -50.87 -13.78 155.51
CA MET A 464 -52.04 -13.25 156.23
C MET A 464 -53.25 -14.21 156.31
N ARG A 465 -53.18 -15.41 155.72
CA ARG A 465 -54.26 -16.42 155.79
C ARG A 465 -53.99 -17.59 156.73
N ALA A 466 -52.85 -17.59 157.43
CA ALA A 466 -52.49 -18.60 158.43
C ALA A 466 -52.74 -18.15 159.89
N ALA A 467 -53.47 -17.05 160.10
CA ALA A 467 -53.66 -16.40 161.40
C ALA A 467 -55.11 -15.88 161.58
N ALA A 468 -56.10 -16.76 161.37
CA ALA A 468 -57.51 -16.56 161.69
C ALA A 468 -58.19 -17.92 161.91
#